data_AF-A0A6S9A7Q5-F1
#
_entry.id   AF-A0A6S9A7Q5-F1
#
_cell.length_a   1.000
_cell.length_b   1.000
_cell.length_c   1.000
_cell.angle_alpha   90.00
_cell.angle_beta   90.00
_cell.angle_gamma   90.00
#
_symmetry.space_group_name_H-M   'P 1'
#
loop_
_entity.id
_entity.type
_entity.pdbx_description
1 polymer ?
#
loop_
_entity_poly.entity_id
_entity_poly.type
_entity_poly.pdbx_seq_one_letter_code
_entity_poly.pdbx_strand_id
1 'polypeptide(L)'
;MVPTNRNELSTLIDLQRLSQQHRNWEAISARLESHPHEASIKHRLGYSPLEVALRCEQTPPTVIRSFLRAYPSALLRGRKGWTPLFTACSYNQSIHTIQILLDAHPPAASQRTDQGRIPLHVTRNIEVVDLLLRAFPGGVSAQDYRGKTPLHYAASRGGSPDVIRSLIAENFDEGIEGPFAWDEDGRTPLDILYSKIVNAGYEEDYLCPPQTRLWESLTLLVRATVNQSNHPHLSDEPFRMLHAAVEIGCPPMVVWHALKIYPEQLRERDSIGRVPLSIVASMVTNDSTSEVIRMLTDTKCGYPQAACMANNEGRLPLHLISETRAQFHEGIQHIFHGAPHAIETRDAKTGLFPFALAAVGENGCLDSVFCLLREAPAVLLNFAHR
;
A
#
# COMPACT_ATOMS: atom_id res chain seq x y z
N MET A 1 27.53 -1.68 59.75
CA MET A 1 27.65 -0.23 59.48
C MET A 1 27.26 -0.01 58.03
N VAL A 2 26.09 0.60 57.84
CA VAL A 2 25.56 0.99 56.52
C VAL A 2 26.25 2.30 56.13
N PRO A 3 26.88 2.42 54.95
CA PRO A 3 27.39 3.70 54.51
C PRO A 3 26.22 4.59 54.12
N THR A 4 25.95 5.58 54.95
CA THR A 4 25.06 6.70 54.69
C THR A 4 25.78 7.68 53.77
N ASN A 5 25.67 7.48 52.46
CA ASN A 5 26.05 8.50 51.50
C ASN A 5 25.02 8.54 50.37
N ARG A 6 24.03 9.43 50.51
CA ARG A 6 23.04 9.74 49.46
C ARG A 6 23.68 10.27 48.15
N ASN A 7 24.99 10.54 48.16
CA ASN A 7 25.77 10.93 46.99
C ASN A 7 26.46 9.75 46.26
N GLU A 8 26.49 8.53 46.81
CA GLU A 8 27.02 7.36 46.07
C GLU A 8 26.02 6.74 45.10
N LEU A 9 24.73 7.08 45.23
CA LEU A 9 23.69 6.78 44.23
C LEU A 9 23.72 7.77 43.03
N SER A 10 24.70 8.69 42.97
CA SER A 10 24.98 9.55 41.81
C SER A 10 25.84 8.86 40.73
N THR A 11 26.17 7.58 40.91
CA THR A 11 27.04 6.75 40.05
C THR A 11 26.29 5.97 38.97
N LEU A 12 24.97 6.13 38.88
CA LEU A 12 24.24 5.72 37.70
C LEU A 12 24.57 6.74 36.62
N ILE A 13 25.24 6.28 35.55
CA ILE A 13 25.45 7.06 34.33
C ILE A 13 24.25 7.97 34.16
N ASP A 14 24.48 9.28 34.29
CA ASP A 14 23.46 10.33 34.21
C ASP A 14 23.02 10.46 32.73
N LEU A 15 22.83 9.33 32.01
CA LEU A 15 22.40 9.21 30.63
C LEU A 15 21.11 10.00 30.41
N GLN A 16 20.27 10.09 31.43
CA GLN A 16 19.03 10.87 31.39
C GLN A 16 19.30 12.39 31.36
N ARG A 17 20.33 12.87 32.05
CA ARG A 17 20.76 14.29 32.06
C ARG A 17 21.68 14.62 30.86
N LEU A 18 22.54 13.68 30.47
CA LEU A 18 23.51 13.81 29.38
C LEU A 18 22.88 13.66 27.98
N SER A 19 21.79 12.90 27.84
CA SER A 19 20.99 12.87 26.61
C SER A 19 20.23 14.17 26.35
N GLN A 20 19.92 14.94 27.41
CA GLN A 20 19.07 16.13 27.32
C GLN A 20 19.84 17.46 27.34
N GLN A 21 21.04 17.54 27.94
CA GLN A 21 21.68 18.86 28.16
C GLN A 21 23.06 19.06 27.52
N HIS A 22 23.92 18.06 27.37
CA HIS A 22 25.17 18.18 26.60
C HIS A 22 25.63 16.78 26.19
N ARG A 23 25.52 16.45 24.90
CA ARG A 23 25.85 15.14 24.30
C ARG A 23 27.36 14.83 24.35
N ASN A 24 27.91 14.63 25.55
CA ASN A 24 29.32 14.30 25.75
C ASN A 24 29.57 12.79 25.59
N TRP A 25 29.47 12.34 24.34
CA TRP A 25 29.68 10.94 23.93
C TRP A 25 31.10 10.43 24.19
N GLU A 26 32.09 11.33 24.21
CA GLU A 26 33.48 11.02 24.51
C GLU A 26 33.67 10.65 25.98
N ALA A 27 33.09 11.43 26.90
CA ALA A 27 33.10 11.11 28.32
C ALA A 27 32.43 9.76 28.63
N ILE A 28 31.34 9.45 27.92
CA ILE A 28 30.67 8.14 28.05
C ILE A 28 31.59 7.01 27.58
N SER A 29 32.28 7.18 26.45
CA SER A 29 33.21 6.17 25.94
C SER A 29 34.38 5.94 26.91
N ALA A 30 35.01 7.00 27.41
CA ALA A 30 36.09 6.91 28.41
C ALA A 30 35.63 6.29 29.74
N ARG A 31 34.38 6.55 30.16
CA ARG A 31 33.79 5.92 31.35
C ARG A 31 33.58 4.43 31.16
N LEU A 32 33.07 4.01 30.00
CA LEU A 32 32.89 2.60 29.68
C LEU A 32 34.21 1.83 29.60
N GLU A 33 35.29 2.48 29.15
CA GLU A 33 36.64 1.90 29.13
C GLU A 33 37.19 1.71 30.55
N SER A 34 36.99 2.70 31.44
CA SER A 34 37.48 2.64 32.81
C SER A 34 36.59 1.81 33.75
N HIS A 35 35.29 1.74 33.50
CA HIS A 35 34.29 1.06 34.34
C HIS A 35 33.31 0.20 33.51
N PRO A 36 33.76 -0.91 32.89
CA PRO A 36 32.92 -1.71 31.97
C PRO A 36 31.65 -2.30 32.60
N HIS A 37 31.67 -2.57 33.92
CA HIS A 37 30.52 -3.13 34.64
C HIS A 37 29.29 -2.21 34.63
N GLU A 38 29.48 -0.90 34.51
CA GLU A 38 28.39 0.09 34.42
C GLU A 38 27.50 -0.13 33.19
N ALA A 39 28.04 -0.72 32.11
CA ALA A 39 27.30 -1.04 30.90
C ALA A 39 26.16 -2.05 31.11
N SER A 40 26.18 -2.80 32.22
CA SER A 40 25.13 -3.77 32.58
C SER A 40 24.02 -3.18 33.46
N ILE A 41 24.25 -2.00 34.05
CA ILE A 41 23.37 -1.44 35.09
C ILE A 41 22.15 -0.80 34.42
N LYS A 42 20.97 -1.37 34.68
CA LYS A 42 19.72 -0.90 34.08
C LYS A 42 19.27 0.45 34.66
N HIS A 43 18.75 1.31 33.79
CA HIS A 43 18.06 2.55 34.13
C HIS A 43 16.84 2.29 35.03
N ARG A 44 16.30 3.33 35.70
CA ARG A 44 15.10 3.22 36.58
C ARG A 44 13.88 2.63 35.88
N LEU A 45 13.75 2.86 34.58
CA LEU A 45 12.69 2.28 33.73
C LEU A 45 13.04 0.86 33.24
N GLY A 46 14.12 0.28 33.74
CA GLY A 46 14.65 -1.05 33.44
C GLY A 46 15.18 -1.27 32.03
N TYR A 47 15.59 -0.21 31.35
CA TYR A 47 16.32 -0.27 30.07
C TYR A 47 17.82 -0.41 30.32
N SER A 48 18.53 -1.12 29.46
CA SER A 48 20.00 -1.15 29.51
C SER A 48 20.60 0.19 29.06
N PRO A 49 21.83 0.53 29.48
CA PRO A 49 22.55 1.71 28.99
C PRO A 49 22.64 1.79 27.46
N LEU A 50 22.87 0.64 26.80
CA LEU A 50 22.87 0.54 25.34
C LEU A 50 21.49 0.89 24.74
N GLU A 51 20.40 0.39 25.32
CA GLU A 51 19.05 0.73 24.85
C GLU A 51 18.76 2.22 25.01
N VAL A 52 19.19 2.85 26.09
CA VAL A 52 19.04 4.30 26.29
C VAL A 52 19.82 5.07 25.21
N ALA A 53 21.06 4.66 24.93
CA ALA A 53 21.87 5.26 23.89
C ALA A 53 21.21 5.15 22.50
N LEU A 54 20.62 4.00 22.16
CA LEU A 54 19.94 3.79 20.87
C LEU A 54 18.62 4.56 20.71
N ARG A 55 18.04 5.07 21.81
CA ARG A 55 16.85 5.94 21.79
C ARG A 55 17.19 7.41 21.66
N CYS A 56 18.44 7.78 21.93
CA CYS A 56 18.91 9.15 21.76
C CYS A 56 19.17 9.43 20.27
N GLU A 57 18.86 10.64 19.82
CA GLU A 57 19.19 11.06 18.46
C GLU A 57 20.70 11.25 18.29
N GLN A 58 21.22 10.86 17.12
CA GLN A 58 22.63 11.07 16.73
C GLN A 58 23.67 10.41 17.65
N THR A 59 23.38 9.21 18.16
CA THR A 59 24.35 8.45 18.95
C THR A 59 25.51 7.98 18.06
N PRO A 60 26.77 8.34 18.38
CA PRO A 60 27.91 7.95 17.56
C PRO A 60 28.08 6.43 17.52
N PRO A 61 28.39 5.85 16.34
CA PRO A 61 28.68 4.43 16.21
C PRO A 61 29.81 3.95 17.13
N THR A 62 30.76 4.83 17.47
CA THR A 62 31.87 4.56 18.38
C THR A 62 31.39 4.21 19.79
N VAL A 63 30.44 4.97 20.33
CA VAL A 63 29.83 4.72 21.66
C VAL A 63 29.14 3.36 21.69
N ILE A 64 28.43 3.01 20.61
CA ILE A 64 27.77 1.71 20.49
C ILE A 64 28.80 0.57 20.51
N ARG A 65 29.93 0.72 19.79
CA ARG A 65 31.03 -0.26 19.87
C ARG A 65 31.60 -0.38 21.29
N SER A 66 31.77 0.73 22.01
CA SER A 66 32.24 0.71 23.40
C SER A 66 31.28 -0.02 24.33
N PHE A 67 29.96 0.18 24.18
CA PHE A 67 28.95 -0.57 24.94
C PHE A 67 28.99 -2.07 24.62
N LEU A 68 29.12 -2.46 23.35
CA LEU A 68 29.17 -3.87 22.95
C LEU A 68 30.44 -4.56 23.45
N ARG A 69 31.58 -3.85 23.50
CA ARG A 69 32.83 -4.35 24.08
C ARG A 69 32.71 -4.55 25.60
N ALA A 70 32.12 -3.57 26.29
CA ALA A 70 31.97 -3.61 27.74
C ALA A 70 30.94 -4.65 28.21
N TYR A 71 29.86 -4.85 27.45
CA TYR A 71 28.77 -5.76 27.81
C TYR A 71 28.16 -6.44 26.56
N PRO A 72 28.78 -7.53 26.04
CA PRO A 72 28.29 -8.26 24.86
C PRO A 72 26.86 -8.80 25.01
N SER A 73 26.47 -9.19 26.23
CA SER A 73 25.11 -9.66 26.55
C SER A 73 24.04 -8.59 26.40
N ALA A 74 24.42 -7.33 26.15
CA ALA A 74 23.48 -6.26 25.79
C ALA A 74 22.72 -6.56 24.49
N LEU A 75 23.22 -7.46 23.64
CA LEU A 75 22.61 -7.88 22.37
C LEU A 75 21.35 -8.74 22.56
N LEU A 76 21.10 -9.25 23.77
CA LEU A 76 19.92 -10.03 24.10
C LEU A 76 18.65 -9.17 24.13
N ARG A 77 17.49 -9.82 24.01
CA ARG A 77 16.18 -9.16 24.03
C ARG A 77 15.94 -8.47 25.37
N GLY A 78 15.60 -7.19 25.30
CA GLY A 78 15.21 -6.38 26.44
C GLY A 78 13.69 -6.39 26.65
N ARG A 79 13.14 -5.24 27.03
CA ARG A 79 11.69 -5.10 27.28
C ARG A 79 10.89 -5.22 25.99
N LYS A 80 9.66 -5.76 26.07
CA LYS A 80 8.76 -5.99 24.92
C LYS A 80 9.34 -6.93 23.86
N GLY A 81 10.36 -7.72 24.22
CA GLY A 81 11.11 -8.56 23.29
C GLY A 81 11.97 -7.78 22.30
N TRP A 82 12.24 -6.49 22.54
CA TRP A 82 13.01 -5.66 21.62
C TRP A 82 14.49 -6.03 21.69
N THR A 83 15.10 -6.30 20.53
CA THR A 83 16.55 -6.36 20.40
C THR A 83 17.11 -4.94 20.31
N PRO A 84 18.41 -4.75 20.59
CA PRO A 84 19.08 -3.49 20.27
C PRO A 84 18.94 -3.10 18.80
N LEU A 85 19.03 -4.07 17.88
CA LEU A 85 18.80 -3.84 16.45
C LEU A 85 17.39 -3.28 16.18
N PHE A 86 16.36 -3.90 16.76
CA PHE A 86 14.98 -3.42 16.63
C PHE A 86 14.83 -1.99 17.17
N THR A 87 15.43 -1.71 18.33
CA THR A 87 15.40 -0.37 18.94
C THR A 87 16.07 0.65 18.03
N ALA A 88 17.24 0.33 17.47
CA ALA A 88 17.96 1.20 16.57
C ALA A 88 17.16 1.52 15.29
N CYS A 89 16.49 0.52 14.70
CA CYS A 89 15.58 0.72 13.56
C CYS A 89 14.37 1.58 13.93
N SER A 90 13.73 1.31 15.08
CA SER A 90 12.56 2.06 15.55
C SER A 90 12.85 3.53 15.84
N TYR A 91 14.07 3.85 16.24
CA TYR A 91 14.52 5.21 16.54
C TYR A 91 15.35 5.84 15.40
N ASN A 92 15.34 5.22 14.22
CA ASN A 92 15.98 5.73 13.00
C ASN A 92 17.47 6.10 13.19
N GLN A 93 18.22 5.22 13.86
CA GLN A 93 19.66 5.36 14.03
C GLN A 93 20.41 5.28 12.70
N SER A 94 21.66 5.77 12.69
CA SER A 94 22.50 5.75 11.49
C SER A 94 22.71 4.34 10.94
N ILE A 95 22.86 4.22 9.62
CA ILE A 95 23.16 2.93 8.96
C ILE A 95 24.38 2.24 9.57
N HIS A 96 25.42 3.00 9.94
CA HIS A 96 26.62 2.48 10.61
C HIS A 96 26.30 1.83 11.96
N THR A 97 25.39 2.40 12.74
CA THR A 97 24.91 1.81 14.00
C THR A 97 24.17 0.50 13.75
N ILE A 98 23.31 0.46 12.72
CA ILE A 98 22.60 -0.76 12.33
C ILE A 98 23.60 -1.84 11.90
N GLN A 99 24.57 -1.49 11.04
CA GLN A 99 25.62 -2.40 10.58
C GLN A 99 26.40 -3.01 11.75
N ILE A 100 26.82 -2.20 12.72
CA ILE A 100 27.55 -2.68 13.91
C ILE A 100 26.72 -3.69 14.71
N LEU A 101 25.44 -3.42 14.90
CA LEU A 101 24.54 -4.31 15.65
C LEU A 101 24.28 -5.61 14.89
N LEU A 102 24.18 -5.52 13.56
CA LEU A 102 23.96 -6.67 12.69
C LEU A 102 25.21 -7.54 12.57
N ASP A 103 26.41 -6.95 12.44
CA ASP A 103 27.68 -7.68 12.44
C ASP A 103 27.92 -8.40 13.77
N ALA A 104 27.54 -7.76 14.89
CA ALA A 104 27.71 -8.33 16.21
C ALA A 104 26.69 -9.44 16.53
N HIS A 105 25.48 -9.37 15.95
CA HIS A 105 24.43 -10.37 16.14
C HIS A 105 23.52 -10.52 14.91
N PRO A 106 23.97 -11.22 13.84
CA PRO A 106 23.22 -11.35 12.59
C PRO A 106 21.80 -11.91 12.75
N PRO A 107 21.55 -12.91 13.63
CA PRO A 107 20.20 -13.43 13.85
C PRO A 107 19.19 -12.37 14.31
N ALA A 108 19.63 -11.22 14.83
CA ALA A 108 18.73 -10.16 15.27
C ALA A 108 17.78 -9.64 14.16
N ALA A 109 18.16 -9.77 12.88
CA ALA A 109 17.35 -9.33 11.75
C ALA A 109 16.02 -10.09 11.61
N SER A 110 15.97 -11.36 12.03
CA SER A 110 14.76 -12.20 11.97
C SER A 110 14.05 -12.33 13.33
N GLN A 111 14.61 -11.76 14.41
CA GLN A 111 14.04 -11.86 15.74
C GLN A 111 12.74 -11.06 15.89
N ARG A 112 11.67 -11.74 16.28
CA ARG A 112 10.36 -11.16 16.54
C ARG A 112 10.26 -10.57 17.96
N THR A 113 9.71 -9.37 18.08
CA THR A 113 9.27 -8.76 19.35
C THR A 113 8.04 -9.47 19.94
N ASP A 114 7.59 -9.03 21.11
CA ASP A 114 6.37 -9.56 21.75
C ASP A 114 5.08 -9.26 20.96
N GLN A 115 5.17 -8.42 19.92
CA GLN A 115 4.06 -8.16 18.96
C GLN A 115 4.26 -8.92 17.64
N GLY A 116 5.25 -9.80 17.54
CA GLY A 116 5.57 -10.54 16.32
C GLY A 116 6.40 -9.74 15.29
N ARG A 117 6.68 -8.46 15.55
CA ARG A 117 7.39 -7.59 14.60
C ARG A 117 8.89 -7.90 14.55
N ILE A 118 9.45 -7.94 13.35
CA ILE A 118 10.91 -7.92 13.10
C ILE A 118 11.41 -6.48 12.84
N PRO A 119 12.73 -6.19 12.91
CA PRO A 119 13.27 -4.84 12.68
C PRO A 119 12.79 -4.20 11.37
N LEU A 120 12.65 -4.97 10.29
CA LEU A 120 12.19 -4.47 9.00
C LEU A 120 10.81 -3.80 9.05
N HIS A 121 9.90 -4.24 9.93
CA HIS A 121 8.58 -3.62 10.10
C HIS A 121 8.65 -2.17 10.55
N VAL A 122 9.69 -1.79 11.31
CA VAL A 122 9.79 -0.46 11.91
C VAL A 122 10.78 0.46 11.20
N THR A 123 11.55 -0.05 10.24
CA THR A 123 12.50 0.74 9.47
C THR A 123 11.81 1.73 8.53
N ARG A 124 12.47 2.88 8.28
CA ARG A 124 12.00 3.95 7.39
C ARG A 124 13.02 4.36 6.33
N ASN A 125 14.30 4.19 6.62
CA ASN A 125 15.39 4.55 5.73
C ASN A 125 15.63 3.41 4.73
N ILE A 126 15.62 3.74 3.44
CA ILE A 126 15.83 2.79 2.34
C ILE A 126 17.15 2.00 2.47
N GLU A 127 18.25 2.65 2.81
CA GLU A 127 19.54 1.98 2.95
C GLU A 127 19.53 0.94 4.09
N VAL A 128 18.78 1.22 5.15
CA VAL A 128 18.58 0.28 6.27
C VAL A 128 17.61 -0.84 5.88
N VAL A 129 16.60 -0.56 5.05
CA VAL A 129 15.71 -1.57 4.48
C VAL A 129 16.51 -2.57 3.65
N ASP A 130 17.32 -2.08 2.70
CA ASP A 130 18.14 -2.91 1.83
C ASP A 130 19.18 -3.73 2.62
N LEU A 131 19.75 -3.13 3.68
CA LEU A 131 20.66 -3.83 4.58
C LEU A 131 19.97 -5.02 5.29
N LEU A 132 18.77 -4.77 5.83
CA LEU A 132 18.02 -5.79 6.56
C LEU A 132 17.50 -6.89 5.62
N LEU A 133 17.07 -6.54 4.41
CA LEU A 133 16.66 -7.50 3.38
C LEU A 133 17.83 -8.38 2.95
N ARG A 134 19.03 -7.82 2.75
CA ARG A 134 20.24 -8.63 2.48
C ARG A 134 20.58 -9.62 3.60
N ALA A 135 20.33 -9.24 4.86
CA ALA A 135 20.60 -10.11 6.00
C ALA A 135 19.49 -11.14 6.26
N PHE A 136 18.25 -10.82 5.89
CA PHE A 136 17.10 -11.69 6.04
C PHE A 136 16.05 -11.43 4.93
N PRO A 137 16.23 -12.03 3.74
CA PRO A 137 15.37 -11.79 2.57
C PRO A 137 13.89 -12.08 2.84
N GLY A 138 13.59 -13.26 3.38
CA GLY A 138 12.23 -13.65 3.80
C GLY A 138 11.60 -12.80 4.91
N GLY A 139 12.30 -11.77 5.41
CA GLY A 139 11.70 -10.74 6.26
C GLY A 139 10.68 -9.87 5.54
N VAL A 140 10.76 -9.76 4.22
CA VAL A 140 9.87 -8.93 3.39
C VAL A 140 8.38 -9.30 3.53
N SER A 141 8.11 -10.59 3.76
CA SER A 141 6.76 -11.17 3.92
C SER A 141 6.41 -11.52 5.36
N ALA A 142 7.32 -11.28 6.31
CA ALA A 142 7.08 -11.61 7.71
C ALA A 142 5.88 -10.84 8.25
N GLN A 143 4.89 -11.54 8.81
CA GLN A 143 3.74 -10.94 9.45
C GLN A 143 3.94 -10.83 10.97
N ASP A 144 3.56 -9.68 11.52
CA ASP A 144 3.37 -9.51 12.96
C ASP A 144 2.08 -10.20 13.45
N TYR A 145 1.78 -10.13 14.76
CA TYR A 145 0.60 -10.81 15.31
C TYR A 145 -0.75 -10.20 14.88
N ARG A 146 -0.73 -9.07 14.18
CA ARG A 146 -1.91 -8.44 13.55
C ARG A 146 -1.96 -8.71 12.05
N GLY A 147 -1.16 -9.66 11.53
CA GLY A 147 -1.07 -9.95 10.10
C GLY A 147 -0.33 -8.90 9.28
N LYS A 148 0.24 -7.85 9.90
CA LYS A 148 0.85 -6.73 9.17
C LYS A 148 2.27 -7.06 8.74
N THR A 149 2.53 -6.96 7.45
CA THR A 149 3.87 -7.05 6.83
C THR A 149 4.62 -5.72 6.88
N PRO A 150 5.95 -5.68 6.63
CA PRO A 150 6.69 -4.43 6.47
C PRO A 150 6.07 -3.45 5.47
N LEU A 151 5.44 -3.94 4.39
CA LEU A 151 4.78 -3.09 3.40
C LEU A 151 3.57 -2.34 3.97
N HIS A 152 2.79 -2.97 4.87
CA HIS A 152 1.70 -2.28 5.60
C HIS A 152 2.23 -1.12 6.43
N TYR A 153 3.37 -1.31 7.10
CA TYR A 153 3.99 -0.26 7.89
C TYR A 153 4.53 0.88 7.00
N ALA A 154 5.15 0.55 5.86
CA ALA A 154 5.60 1.54 4.89
C ALA A 154 4.41 2.39 4.36
N ALA A 155 3.31 1.74 3.96
CA ALA A 155 2.08 2.39 3.54
C ALA A 155 1.51 3.33 4.62
N SER A 156 1.39 2.84 5.87
CA SER A 156 0.82 3.62 7.00
C SER A 156 1.61 4.89 7.33
N ARG A 157 2.89 4.95 6.95
CA ARG A 157 3.80 6.07 7.24
C ARG A 157 3.89 7.09 6.10
N GLY A 158 2.99 7.00 5.13
CA GLY A 158 2.96 7.89 3.97
C GLY A 158 3.77 7.37 2.79
N GLY A 159 4.03 6.06 2.72
CA GLY A 159 4.55 5.35 1.55
C GLY A 159 5.73 6.05 0.89
N SER A 160 6.94 5.89 1.41
CA SER A 160 8.14 6.29 0.67
C SER A 160 8.24 5.41 -0.58
N PRO A 161 8.30 5.97 -1.81
CA PRO A 161 8.38 5.21 -3.04
C PRO A 161 9.56 4.26 -3.05
N ASP A 162 10.72 4.72 -2.57
CA ASP A 162 11.95 3.93 -2.54
C ASP A 162 11.80 2.69 -1.66
N VAL A 163 11.23 2.86 -0.45
CA VAL A 163 10.98 1.75 0.48
C VAL A 163 9.93 0.78 -0.09
N ILE A 164 8.83 1.31 -0.65
CA ILE A 164 7.80 0.48 -1.27
C ILE A 164 8.37 -0.31 -2.45
N ARG A 165 9.15 0.34 -3.31
CA ARG A 165 9.80 -0.28 -4.47
C ARG A 165 10.75 -1.40 -4.07
N SER A 166 11.63 -1.15 -3.08
CA SER A 166 12.57 -2.17 -2.57
C SER A 166 11.82 -3.36 -1.97
N LEU A 167 10.80 -3.12 -1.14
CA LEU A 167 9.97 -4.18 -0.56
C LEU A 167 9.15 -4.96 -1.61
N ILE A 168 8.70 -4.30 -2.68
CA ILE A 168 7.97 -4.96 -3.77
C ILE A 168 8.92 -5.82 -4.62
N ALA A 169 10.12 -5.33 -4.94
CA ALA A 169 11.09 -6.04 -5.78
C ALA A 169 11.49 -7.39 -5.18
N GLU A 170 11.89 -7.40 -3.90
CA GLU A 170 12.30 -8.63 -3.20
C GLU A 170 11.14 -9.62 -2.99
N ASN A 171 9.90 -9.13 -2.96
CA ASN A 171 8.72 -10.00 -2.85
C ASN A 171 8.46 -10.81 -4.13
N PHE A 172 8.76 -10.26 -5.32
CA PHE A 172 8.51 -10.93 -6.59
C PHE A 172 9.53 -12.04 -6.90
N ASP A 173 10.78 -11.88 -6.46
CA ASP A 173 11.85 -12.86 -6.70
C ASP A 173 11.65 -14.17 -5.92
N GLU A 174 11.01 -14.12 -4.74
CA GLU A 174 10.75 -15.32 -3.94
C GLU A 174 9.43 -16.03 -4.31
N GLY A 175 8.65 -15.52 -5.27
CA GLY A 175 7.32 -16.06 -5.60
C GLY A 175 6.32 -15.97 -4.43
N ILE A 176 6.58 -15.05 -3.50
CA ILE A 176 5.81 -14.87 -2.28
C ILE A 176 4.66 -13.90 -2.57
N GLU A 177 3.48 -14.17 -2.00
CA GLU A 177 2.26 -13.33 -2.04
C GLU A 177 2.43 -11.98 -1.28
N GLY A 178 3.59 -11.36 -1.40
CA GLY A 178 4.13 -10.39 -0.46
C GLY A 178 3.54 -8.98 -0.43
N PRO A 179 2.87 -8.44 -1.48
CA PRO A 179 2.23 -7.13 -1.38
C PRO A 179 0.77 -7.17 -0.91
N PHE A 180 0.10 -8.33 -0.84
CA PHE A 180 -1.35 -8.41 -0.54
C PHE A 180 -1.75 -9.30 0.62
N ALA A 181 -0.80 -9.63 1.50
CA ALA A 181 -1.17 -10.14 2.81
C ALA A 181 -2.26 -9.26 3.43
N TRP A 182 -3.35 -9.87 3.89
CA TRP A 182 -4.36 -9.16 4.66
C TRP A 182 -3.90 -9.03 6.10
N ASP A 183 -4.04 -7.82 6.67
CA ASP A 183 -3.96 -7.66 8.11
C ASP A 183 -5.19 -8.27 8.80
N GLU A 184 -5.19 -8.28 10.14
CA GLU A 184 -6.31 -8.80 10.94
C GLU A 184 -7.65 -8.10 10.67
N ASP A 185 -7.60 -6.87 10.14
CA ASP A 185 -8.78 -6.08 9.78
C ASP A 185 -9.21 -6.33 8.31
N GLY A 186 -8.58 -7.28 7.62
CA GLY A 186 -8.86 -7.62 6.21
C GLY A 186 -8.33 -6.60 5.21
N ARG A 187 -7.37 -5.74 5.59
CA ARG A 187 -6.85 -4.66 4.73
C ARG A 187 -5.51 -5.03 4.14
N THR A 188 -5.30 -4.65 2.89
CA THR A 188 -4.02 -4.69 2.19
C THR A 188 -3.17 -3.44 2.48
N PRO A 189 -1.88 -3.43 2.13
CA PRO A 189 -1.06 -2.21 2.14
C PRO A 189 -1.62 -1.08 1.26
N LEU A 190 -2.27 -1.42 0.13
CA LEU A 190 -2.94 -0.44 -0.74
C LEU A 190 -4.10 0.22 0.01
N ASP A 191 -4.93 -0.55 0.71
CA ASP A 191 -6.05 -0.03 1.51
C ASP A 191 -5.57 0.90 2.63
N ILE A 192 -4.46 0.54 3.29
CA ILE A 192 -3.86 1.37 4.32
C ILE A 192 -3.38 2.70 3.73
N LEU A 193 -2.62 2.66 2.62
CA LEU A 193 -2.12 3.87 1.97
C LEU A 193 -3.28 4.75 1.52
N TYR A 194 -4.30 4.14 0.93
CA TYR A 194 -5.50 4.83 0.48
C TYR A 194 -6.23 5.52 1.65
N SER A 195 -6.47 4.83 2.77
CA SER A 195 -7.08 5.44 3.96
C SER A 195 -6.27 6.63 4.48
N LYS A 196 -4.94 6.56 4.34
CA LYS A 196 -4.01 7.61 4.75
C LYS A 196 -4.18 8.86 3.90
N ILE A 197 -4.40 8.68 2.59
CA ILE A 197 -4.69 9.76 1.63
C ILE A 197 -6.05 10.39 1.98
N VAL A 198 -7.09 9.59 2.17
CA VAL A 198 -8.44 10.09 2.52
C VAL A 198 -8.41 10.88 3.84
N ASN A 199 -7.83 10.30 4.90
CA ASN A 199 -7.81 10.89 6.23
C ASN A 199 -6.92 12.14 6.35
N ALA A 200 -6.01 12.35 5.40
CA ALA A 200 -5.19 13.55 5.36
C ALA A 200 -5.99 14.79 4.90
N GLY A 201 -7.27 14.64 4.54
CA GLY A 201 -8.18 15.75 4.27
C GLY A 201 -7.79 16.54 3.03
N TYR A 202 -7.15 15.89 2.05
CA TYR A 202 -6.66 16.56 0.87
C TYR A 202 -7.83 17.13 0.06
N GLU A 203 -7.89 18.47 0.02
CA GLU A 203 -8.63 19.22 -0.99
C GLU A 203 -8.08 18.88 -2.40
N GLU A 204 -8.90 19.07 -3.43
CA GLU A 204 -8.77 18.59 -4.83
C GLU A 204 -7.40 18.77 -5.50
N ASP A 205 -6.50 19.59 -4.94
CA ASP A 205 -5.23 20.01 -5.55
C ASP A 205 -3.97 19.30 -4.98
N TYR A 206 -4.04 18.53 -3.89
CA TYR A 206 -2.83 18.07 -3.17
C TYR A 206 -2.09 16.88 -3.81
N LEU A 207 -2.77 16.07 -4.63
CA LEU A 207 -2.16 14.98 -5.40
C LEU A 207 -1.64 15.45 -6.77
N CYS A 208 -1.82 16.74 -7.11
CA CYS A 208 -1.30 17.32 -8.34
C CYS A 208 0.05 18.02 -8.04
N PRO A 209 1.14 17.74 -8.77
CA PRO A 209 1.27 16.98 -10.03
C PRO A 209 1.67 15.49 -9.86
N PRO A 210 1.73 14.69 -10.96
CA PRO A 210 2.13 13.26 -11.03
C PRO A 210 3.39 12.82 -10.24
N GLN A 211 4.17 13.77 -9.72
CA GLN A 211 5.43 13.58 -9.02
C GLN A 211 5.32 13.70 -7.50
N THR A 212 4.11 13.70 -6.92
CA THR A 212 4.02 13.52 -5.47
C THR A 212 4.50 12.12 -5.11
N ARG A 213 5.40 12.02 -4.12
CA ARG A 213 5.89 10.73 -3.62
C ARG A 213 4.74 9.79 -3.22
N LEU A 214 3.59 10.34 -2.81
CA LEU A 214 2.41 9.54 -2.50
C LEU A 214 1.77 8.92 -3.74
N TRP A 215 1.62 9.68 -4.83
CA TRP A 215 1.07 9.15 -6.09
C TRP A 215 1.98 8.07 -6.70
N GLU A 216 3.30 8.27 -6.65
CA GLU A 216 4.26 7.27 -7.10
C GLU A 216 4.11 5.95 -6.29
N SER A 217 4.02 6.06 -4.97
CA SER A 217 3.79 4.90 -4.10
C SER A 217 2.46 4.20 -4.34
N LEU A 218 1.39 4.97 -4.57
CA LEU A 218 0.09 4.43 -4.95
C LEU A 218 0.19 3.69 -6.28
N THR A 219 0.85 4.28 -7.28
CA THR A 219 1.06 3.68 -8.61
C THR A 219 1.86 2.37 -8.49
N LEU A 220 2.90 2.34 -7.66
CA LEU A 220 3.68 1.12 -7.41
C LEU A 220 2.83 0.00 -6.79
N LEU A 221 1.99 0.33 -5.81
CA LEU A 221 1.09 -0.65 -5.17
C LEU A 221 0.01 -1.13 -6.14
N VAL A 222 -0.61 -0.22 -6.91
CA VAL A 222 -1.62 -0.57 -7.93
C VAL A 222 -1.00 -1.47 -9.01
N ARG A 223 0.21 -1.14 -9.47
CA ARG A 223 0.93 -1.98 -10.43
C ARG A 223 1.24 -3.37 -9.86
N ALA A 224 1.67 -3.44 -8.60
CA ALA A 224 1.90 -4.70 -7.93
C ALA A 224 0.60 -5.53 -7.78
N THR A 225 -0.55 -4.89 -7.51
CA THR A 225 -1.86 -5.59 -7.42
C THR A 225 -2.23 -6.23 -8.73
N VAL A 226 -2.11 -5.50 -9.84
CA VAL A 226 -2.45 -6.02 -11.18
C VAL A 226 -1.64 -7.28 -11.49
N ASN A 227 -0.33 -7.24 -11.22
CA ASN A 227 0.58 -8.32 -11.57
C ASN A 227 0.27 -9.64 -10.83
N GLN A 228 -0.36 -9.58 -9.65
CA GLN A 228 -0.72 -10.78 -8.89
C GLN A 228 -2.11 -11.32 -9.20
N SER A 229 -3.06 -10.46 -9.57
CA SER A 229 -4.45 -10.82 -9.83
C SER A 229 -4.68 -11.61 -11.14
N ASN A 230 -3.64 -12.16 -11.77
CA ASN A 230 -3.72 -12.84 -13.07
C ASN A 230 -4.42 -12.00 -14.16
N HIS A 231 -4.22 -10.67 -14.15
CA HIS A 231 -4.66 -9.78 -15.22
C HIS A 231 -3.47 -9.39 -16.12
N PRO A 232 -2.92 -10.31 -16.93
CA PRO A 232 -1.72 -10.04 -17.74
C PRO A 232 -1.93 -8.84 -18.67
N HIS A 233 -3.17 -8.67 -19.17
CA HIS A 233 -3.56 -7.59 -20.08
C HIS A 233 -3.40 -6.17 -19.54
N LEU A 234 -3.32 -6.02 -18.22
CA LEU A 234 -3.16 -4.74 -17.54
C LEU A 234 -1.71 -4.51 -17.07
N SER A 235 -0.86 -5.53 -17.16
CA SER A 235 0.57 -5.45 -16.89
C SER A 235 1.39 -5.05 -18.12
N ASP A 236 0.75 -4.96 -19.29
CA ASP A 236 1.36 -4.60 -20.57
C ASP A 236 1.97 -3.19 -20.54
N GLU A 237 3.13 -3.02 -21.18
CA GLU A 237 3.75 -1.71 -21.37
C GLU A 237 3.18 -0.99 -22.61
N PRO A 238 2.86 0.32 -22.53
CA PRO A 238 2.98 1.18 -21.35
C PRO A 238 1.92 0.89 -20.27
N PHE A 239 2.32 0.94 -19.00
CA PHE A 239 1.41 0.72 -17.86
C PHE A 239 0.27 1.75 -17.83
N ARG A 240 -0.98 1.25 -17.91
CA ARG A 240 -2.19 2.07 -17.93
C ARG A 240 -2.80 2.17 -16.53
N MET A 241 -2.33 3.15 -15.78
CA MET A 241 -2.78 3.42 -14.40
C MET A 241 -4.31 3.55 -14.28
N LEU A 242 -4.98 4.19 -15.26
CA LEU A 242 -6.43 4.36 -15.23
C LEU A 242 -7.17 3.02 -15.38
N HIS A 243 -6.76 2.18 -16.34
CA HIS A 243 -7.34 0.85 -16.51
C HIS A 243 -7.12 -0.02 -15.27
N ALA A 244 -5.90 0.00 -14.71
CA ALA A 244 -5.53 -0.75 -13.52
C ALA A 244 -6.33 -0.32 -12.28
N ALA A 245 -6.43 1.00 -12.03
CA ALA A 245 -7.17 1.54 -10.90
C ALA A 245 -8.66 1.17 -10.97
N VAL A 246 -9.25 1.18 -12.18
CA VAL A 246 -10.63 0.75 -12.37
C VAL A 246 -10.76 -0.76 -12.13
N GLU A 247 -9.92 -1.60 -12.75
CA GLU A 247 -10.00 -3.08 -12.63
C GLU A 247 -9.92 -3.57 -11.18
N ILE A 248 -8.98 -3.02 -10.41
CA ILE A 248 -8.78 -3.42 -9.00
C ILE A 248 -9.89 -2.86 -8.08
N GLY A 249 -10.78 -2.01 -8.61
CA GLY A 249 -11.83 -1.39 -7.82
C GLY A 249 -11.29 -0.33 -6.87
N CYS A 250 -10.26 0.42 -7.29
CA CYS A 250 -9.77 1.55 -6.50
C CYS A 250 -10.92 2.57 -6.27
N PRO A 251 -10.93 3.25 -5.13
CA PRO A 251 -12.00 4.18 -4.82
C PRO A 251 -12.12 5.34 -5.82
N PRO A 252 -13.31 5.94 -6.00
CA PRO A 252 -13.57 6.94 -7.05
C PRO A 252 -12.57 8.09 -7.09
N MET A 253 -12.12 8.59 -5.94
CA MET A 253 -11.13 9.67 -5.90
C MET A 253 -9.76 9.28 -6.49
N VAL A 254 -9.30 8.03 -6.37
CA VAL A 254 -8.05 7.58 -7.01
C VAL A 254 -8.23 7.55 -8.52
N VAL A 255 -9.37 7.05 -8.99
CA VAL A 255 -9.73 7.06 -10.40
C VAL A 255 -9.81 8.50 -10.93
N TRP A 256 -10.32 9.44 -10.13
CA TRP A 256 -10.41 10.85 -10.49
C TRP A 256 -9.02 11.47 -10.67
N HIS A 257 -8.09 11.21 -9.77
CA HIS A 257 -6.71 11.69 -9.89
C HIS A 257 -5.99 11.02 -11.05
N ALA A 258 -6.19 9.71 -11.26
CA ALA A 258 -5.66 9.01 -12.43
C ALA A 258 -6.17 9.64 -13.74
N LEU A 259 -7.45 9.99 -13.79
CA LEU A 259 -8.08 10.67 -14.93
C LEU A 259 -7.47 12.06 -15.19
N LYS A 260 -7.17 12.82 -14.14
CA LYS A 260 -6.54 14.15 -14.25
C LYS A 260 -5.09 14.05 -14.73
N ILE A 261 -4.36 13.03 -14.29
CA ILE A 261 -2.95 12.84 -14.57
C ILE A 261 -2.74 12.19 -15.95
N TYR A 262 -3.59 11.23 -16.32
CA TYR A 262 -3.51 10.41 -17.53
C TYR A 262 -4.79 10.49 -18.39
N PRO A 263 -5.24 11.69 -18.81
CA PRO A 263 -6.48 11.84 -19.58
C PRO A 263 -6.44 11.12 -20.94
N GLU A 264 -5.25 10.91 -21.51
CA GLU A 264 -5.05 10.16 -22.75
C GLU A 264 -5.51 8.69 -22.65
N GLN A 265 -5.39 8.08 -21.46
CA GLN A 265 -5.73 6.68 -21.23
C GLN A 265 -7.24 6.41 -21.35
N LEU A 266 -8.10 7.44 -21.32
CA LEU A 266 -9.53 7.30 -21.59
C LEU A 266 -9.83 6.66 -22.96
N ARG A 267 -8.94 6.88 -23.94
CA ARG A 267 -9.11 6.44 -25.33
C ARG A 267 -8.29 5.19 -25.65
N GLU A 268 -7.37 4.83 -24.76
CA GLU A 268 -6.49 3.70 -24.97
C GLU A 268 -7.21 2.38 -24.71
N ARG A 269 -6.84 1.39 -25.51
CA ARG A 269 -7.32 0.02 -25.37
C ARG A 269 -6.23 -0.81 -24.69
N ASP A 270 -6.62 -1.63 -23.73
CA ASP A 270 -5.77 -2.72 -23.22
C ASP A 270 -5.56 -3.80 -24.31
N SER A 271 -4.79 -4.85 -24.02
CA SER A 271 -4.51 -5.89 -25.02
C SER A 271 -5.72 -6.71 -25.46
N ILE A 272 -6.84 -6.67 -24.72
CA ILE A 272 -8.12 -7.27 -25.12
C ILE A 272 -9.11 -6.25 -25.69
N GLY A 273 -8.64 -5.04 -25.99
CA GLY A 273 -9.41 -4.01 -26.68
C GLY A 273 -10.31 -3.17 -25.78
N ARG A 274 -10.22 -3.32 -24.45
CA ARG A 274 -11.08 -2.64 -23.48
C ARG A 274 -10.55 -1.24 -23.16
N VAL A 275 -11.49 -0.30 -23.04
CA VAL A 275 -11.27 1.03 -22.46
C VAL A 275 -11.70 1.04 -20.98
N PRO A 276 -11.29 2.03 -20.17
CA PRO A 276 -11.65 2.06 -18.74
C PRO A 276 -13.17 1.96 -18.48
N LEU A 277 -13.98 2.58 -19.35
CA LEU A 277 -15.44 2.50 -19.24
C LEU A 277 -15.96 1.07 -19.44
N SER A 278 -15.38 0.30 -20.36
CA SER A 278 -15.77 -1.10 -20.58
C SER A 278 -15.36 -2.02 -19.41
N ILE A 279 -14.25 -1.69 -18.74
CA ILE A 279 -13.79 -2.43 -17.56
C ILE A 279 -14.81 -2.26 -16.42
N VAL A 280 -15.11 -1.02 -16.02
CA VAL A 280 -16.09 -0.77 -14.94
C VAL A 280 -17.49 -1.28 -15.30
N ALA A 281 -17.88 -1.22 -16.58
CA ALA A 281 -19.16 -1.74 -17.05
C ALA A 281 -19.29 -3.27 -16.88
N SER A 282 -18.17 -4.00 -16.86
CA SER A 282 -18.18 -5.45 -16.63
C SER A 282 -18.21 -5.85 -15.15
N MET A 283 -18.13 -4.89 -14.23
CA MET A 283 -18.10 -5.15 -12.79
C MET A 283 -19.49 -5.18 -12.17
N VAL A 284 -19.59 -5.79 -10.98
CA VAL A 284 -20.79 -5.68 -10.14
C VAL A 284 -20.98 -4.23 -9.76
N THR A 285 -22.14 -3.68 -10.09
CA THR A 285 -22.46 -2.28 -9.81
C THR A 285 -22.82 -2.05 -8.34
N ASN A 286 -22.29 -0.95 -7.83
CA ASN A 286 -22.53 -0.35 -6.53
C ASN A 286 -22.25 1.16 -6.64
N ASP A 287 -22.57 1.93 -5.59
CA ASP A 287 -22.38 3.38 -5.54
C ASP A 287 -21.00 3.86 -6.03
N SER A 288 -19.93 3.12 -5.71
CA SER A 288 -18.56 3.48 -6.11
C SER A 288 -18.33 3.28 -7.61
N THR A 289 -18.69 2.11 -8.16
CA THR A 289 -18.56 1.85 -9.61
C THR A 289 -19.45 2.78 -10.43
N SER A 290 -20.61 3.15 -9.90
CA SER A 290 -21.56 4.11 -10.48
C SER A 290 -20.98 5.51 -10.55
N GLU A 291 -20.34 5.95 -9.46
CA GLU A 291 -19.61 7.21 -9.46
C GLU A 291 -18.46 7.20 -10.47
N VAL A 292 -17.71 6.10 -10.58
CA VAL A 292 -16.66 5.95 -11.59
C VAL A 292 -17.22 6.00 -13.02
N ILE A 293 -18.34 5.32 -13.31
CA ILE A 293 -19.01 5.39 -14.61
C ILE A 293 -19.41 6.84 -14.91
N ARG A 294 -20.03 7.53 -13.95
CA ARG A 294 -20.42 8.94 -14.08
C ARG A 294 -19.21 9.82 -14.39
N MET A 295 -18.08 9.61 -13.71
CA MET A 295 -16.85 10.35 -13.95
C MET A 295 -16.26 10.08 -15.34
N LEU A 296 -16.20 8.82 -15.76
CA LEU A 296 -15.66 8.43 -17.07
C LEU A 296 -16.54 8.90 -18.24
N THR A 297 -17.84 9.10 -18.00
CA THR A 297 -18.82 9.60 -18.98
C THR A 297 -19.15 11.09 -18.80
N ASP A 298 -18.47 11.80 -17.90
CA ASP A 298 -18.67 13.22 -17.69
C ASP A 298 -18.20 14.02 -18.92
N THR A 299 -18.96 15.02 -19.36
CA THR A 299 -18.64 15.79 -20.57
C THR A 299 -17.51 16.79 -20.38
N LYS A 300 -17.15 17.14 -19.14
CA LYS A 300 -16.09 18.10 -18.82
C LYS A 300 -14.73 17.44 -18.63
N CYS A 301 -14.69 16.24 -18.04
CA CYS A 301 -13.44 15.56 -17.70
C CYS A 301 -13.34 14.11 -18.19
N GLY A 302 -14.45 13.49 -18.61
CA GLY A 302 -14.49 12.12 -19.11
C GLY A 302 -14.42 12.03 -20.64
N TYR A 303 -14.76 10.85 -21.15
CA TYR A 303 -14.86 10.57 -22.59
C TYR A 303 -16.16 9.78 -22.88
N PRO A 304 -17.31 10.47 -22.99
CA PRO A 304 -18.61 9.81 -23.21
C PRO A 304 -18.64 8.91 -24.45
N GLN A 305 -17.87 9.26 -25.49
CA GLN A 305 -17.75 8.47 -26.72
C GLN A 305 -17.11 7.10 -26.50
N ALA A 306 -16.46 6.86 -25.35
CA ALA A 306 -16.03 5.52 -24.92
C ALA A 306 -17.20 4.53 -24.88
N ALA A 307 -18.44 4.98 -24.68
CA ALA A 307 -19.63 4.14 -24.71
C ALA A 307 -19.86 3.46 -26.08
N CYS A 308 -19.28 4.01 -27.16
CA CYS A 308 -19.31 3.43 -28.50
C CYS A 308 -18.13 2.50 -28.80
N MET A 309 -17.19 2.33 -27.88
CA MET A 309 -15.95 1.58 -28.12
C MET A 309 -16.11 0.11 -27.72
N ALA A 310 -16.29 -0.76 -28.72
CA ALA A 310 -16.33 -2.20 -28.50
C ALA A 310 -14.96 -2.80 -28.18
N ASN A 311 -14.90 -3.82 -27.32
CA ASN A 311 -13.70 -4.62 -27.08
C ASN A 311 -13.34 -5.52 -28.28
N ASN A 312 -12.30 -6.36 -28.18
CA ASN A 312 -11.90 -7.26 -29.27
C ASN A 312 -12.94 -8.35 -29.58
N GLU A 313 -13.85 -8.66 -28.65
CA GLU A 313 -15.00 -9.54 -28.88
C GLU A 313 -16.16 -8.82 -29.60
N GLY A 314 -16.06 -7.51 -29.88
CA GLY A 314 -17.13 -6.72 -30.47
C GLY A 314 -18.22 -6.29 -29.49
N ARG A 315 -18.01 -6.46 -28.17
CA ARG A 315 -18.97 -6.09 -27.13
C ARG A 315 -18.79 -4.63 -26.71
N LEU A 316 -19.86 -3.83 -26.83
CA LEU A 316 -19.94 -2.46 -26.29
C LEU A 316 -20.10 -2.44 -24.76
N PRO A 317 -19.71 -1.35 -24.07
CA PRO A 317 -19.94 -1.17 -22.63
C PRO A 317 -21.39 -1.38 -22.20
N LEU A 318 -22.37 -0.98 -23.02
CA LEU A 318 -23.78 -1.21 -22.73
C LEU A 318 -24.14 -2.70 -22.65
N HIS A 319 -23.54 -3.56 -23.49
CA HIS A 319 -23.74 -5.01 -23.40
C HIS A 319 -23.15 -5.59 -22.13
N LEU A 320 -21.96 -5.11 -21.73
CA LEU A 320 -21.27 -5.58 -20.52
C LEU A 320 -22.09 -5.24 -19.27
N ILE A 321 -22.50 -3.98 -19.11
CA ILE A 321 -23.28 -3.55 -17.94
C ILE A 321 -24.69 -4.14 -17.91
N SER A 322 -25.26 -4.50 -19.08
CA SER A 322 -26.55 -5.18 -19.12
C SER A 322 -26.46 -6.63 -18.64
N GLU A 323 -25.27 -7.25 -18.67
CA GLU A 323 -25.07 -8.60 -18.14
C GLU A 323 -24.89 -8.59 -16.60
N THR A 324 -24.58 -7.43 -16.01
CA THR A 324 -24.39 -7.27 -14.58
C THR A 324 -25.71 -7.00 -13.85
N ARG A 325 -25.70 -7.02 -12.51
CA ARG A 325 -26.88 -6.76 -11.66
C ARG A 325 -27.27 -5.27 -11.57
N ALA A 326 -26.82 -4.45 -12.52
CA ALA A 326 -26.99 -3.01 -12.47
C ALA A 326 -28.45 -2.60 -12.60
N GLN A 327 -28.90 -1.77 -11.65
CA GLN A 327 -30.15 -1.03 -11.79
C GLN A 327 -29.92 0.12 -12.79
N PHE A 328 -30.94 0.39 -13.62
CA PHE A 328 -30.82 1.32 -14.74
C PHE A 328 -30.31 2.72 -14.36
N HIS A 329 -30.62 3.19 -13.15
CA HIS A 329 -30.31 4.54 -12.67
C HIS A 329 -28.87 4.75 -12.18
N GLU A 330 -28.08 3.69 -11.95
CA GLU A 330 -26.79 3.83 -11.28
C GLU A 330 -25.59 3.90 -12.25
N GLY A 331 -25.75 3.50 -13.51
CA GLY A 331 -24.64 3.53 -14.48
C GLY A 331 -25.05 3.25 -15.92
N ILE A 332 -26.09 2.45 -16.12
CA ILE A 332 -26.64 2.14 -17.45
C ILE A 332 -27.09 3.43 -18.15
N GLN A 333 -27.80 4.32 -17.45
CA GLN A 333 -28.26 5.59 -18.02
C GLN A 333 -27.10 6.46 -18.55
N HIS A 334 -26.00 6.54 -17.80
CA HIS A 334 -24.82 7.31 -18.19
C HIS A 334 -24.15 6.74 -19.45
N ILE A 335 -24.01 5.41 -19.52
CA ILE A 335 -23.47 4.73 -20.71
C ILE A 335 -24.42 4.87 -21.90
N PHE A 336 -25.72 4.73 -21.68
CA PHE A 336 -26.75 4.87 -22.72
C PHE A 336 -26.76 6.28 -23.33
N HIS A 337 -26.67 7.34 -22.51
CA HIS A 337 -26.59 8.70 -23.05
C HIS A 337 -25.34 8.95 -23.91
N GLY A 338 -24.22 8.25 -23.61
CA GLY A 338 -23.00 8.31 -24.42
C GLY A 338 -23.12 7.56 -25.75
N ALA A 339 -23.94 6.51 -25.82
CA ALA A 339 -24.15 5.70 -27.01
C ALA A 339 -25.60 5.17 -27.16
N PRO A 340 -26.59 6.03 -27.49
CA PRO A 340 -27.99 5.60 -27.52
C PRO A 340 -28.25 4.47 -28.52
N HIS A 341 -27.59 4.49 -29.67
CA HIS A 341 -27.68 3.47 -30.72
C HIS A 341 -27.22 2.07 -30.27
N ALA A 342 -26.44 1.98 -29.18
CA ALA A 342 -25.97 0.69 -28.67
C ALA A 342 -27.13 -0.21 -28.21
N ILE A 343 -28.29 0.36 -27.87
CA ILE A 343 -29.48 -0.39 -27.46
C ILE A 343 -30.09 -1.24 -28.58
N GLU A 344 -29.88 -0.82 -29.83
CA GLU A 344 -30.34 -1.52 -31.03
C GLU A 344 -29.24 -2.39 -31.65
N THR A 345 -28.06 -2.38 -31.05
CA THR A 345 -26.95 -3.23 -31.49
C THR A 345 -27.07 -4.58 -30.80
N ARG A 346 -26.83 -5.66 -31.56
CA ARG A 346 -26.76 -7.00 -30.99
C ARG A 346 -25.36 -7.26 -30.46
N ASP A 347 -25.30 -7.88 -29.30
CA ASP A 347 -24.07 -8.35 -28.72
C ASP A 347 -23.40 -9.36 -29.66
N ALA A 348 -22.13 -9.13 -29.99
CA ALA A 348 -21.42 -9.93 -30.98
C ALA A 348 -21.21 -11.39 -30.54
N LYS A 349 -21.27 -11.68 -29.24
CA LYS A 349 -21.02 -13.00 -28.66
C LYS A 349 -22.30 -13.84 -28.54
N THR A 350 -23.37 -13.23 -28.03
CA THR A 350 -24.65 -13.90 -27.74
C THR A 350 -25.71 -13.67 -28.81
N GLY A 351 -25.56 -12.64 -29.64
CA GLY A 351 -26.57 -12.20 -30.61
C GLY A 351 -27.80 -11.53 -29.99
N LEU A 352 -27.78 -11.32 -28.67
CA LEU A 352 -28.86 -10.72 -27.89
C LEU A 352 -28.75 -9.19 -27.88
N PHE A 353 -29.89 -8.51 -27.78
CA PHE A 353 -29.92 -7.08 -27.49
C PHE A 353 -29.64 -6.84 -26.00
N PRO A 354 -29.21 -5.62 -25.62
CA PRO A 354 -28.97 -5.25 -24.22
C PRO A 354 -30.12 -5.59 -23.26
N PHE A 355 -31.38 -5.33 -23.63
CA PHE A 355 -32.53 -5.67 -22.78
C PHE A 355 -32.68 -7.18 -22.55
N ALA A 356 -32.33 -8.00 -23.55
CA ALA A 356 -32.39 -9.45 -23.45
C ALA A 356 -31.21 -9.99 -22.62
N LEU A 357 -30.02 -9.38 -22.73
CA LEU A 357 -28.89 -9.65 -21.84
C LEU A 357 -29.26 -9.35 -20.38
N ALA A 358 -29.92 -8.22 -20.12
CA ALA A 358 -30.41 -7.86 -18.78
C ALA A 358 -31.46 -8.82 -18.22
N ALA A 359 -32.14 -9.60 -19.08
CA ALA A 359 -33.07 -10.63 -18.65
C ALA A 359 -32.38 -11.99 -18.41
N VAL A 360 -31.37 -12.35 -19.21
CA VAL A 360 -30.73 -13.68 -19.23
C VAL A 360 -29.50 -13.75 -18.34
N GLY A 361 -28.87 -12.62 -18.00
CA GLY A 361 -27.71 -12.56 -17.11
C GLY A 361 -27.95 -13.30 -15.79
N GLU A 362 -26.87 -13.71 -15.12
CA GLU A 362 -26.90 -14.64 -13.98
C GLU A 362 -27.90 -14.26 -12.87
N ASN A 363 -28.36 -13.01 -12.80
CA ASN A 363 -29.51 -12.56 -12.00
C ASN A 363 -30.26 -11.41 -12.69
N GLY A 364 -31.02 -11.72 -13.74
CA GLY A 364 -31.71 -10.72 -14.56
C GLY A 364 -32.49 -9.65 -13.77
N CYS A 365 -32.38 -8.39 -14.20
CA CYS A 365 -32.97 -7.22 -13.53
C CYS A 365 -34.16 -6.68 -14.33
N LEU A 366 -35.38 -6.97 -13.87
CA LEU A 366 -36.61 -6.54 -14.55
C LEU A 366 -36.70 -5.01 -14.71
N ASP A 367 -36.19 -4.24 -13.74
CA ASP A 367 -36.17 -2.78 -13.83
C ASP A 367 -35.28 -2.30 -14.99
N SER A 368 -34.12 -2.92 -15.17
CA SER A 368 -33.20 -2.60 -16.28
C SER A 368 -33.77 -3.04 -17.62
N VAL A 369 -34.43 -4.20 -17.67
CA VAL A 369 -35.17 -4.65 -18.87
C VAL A 369 -36.26 -3.62 -19.22
N PHE A 370 -37.11 -3.26 -18.25
CA PHE A 370 -38.19 -2.30 -18.45
C PHE A 370 -37.66 -0.93 -18.90
N CYS A 371 -36.62 -0.42 -18.24
CA CYS A 371 -36.07 0.89 -18.57
C CYS A 371 -35.39 0.91 -19.94
N LEU A 372 -34.60 -0.12 -20.30
CA LEU A 372 -34.03 -0.24 -21.63
C LEU A 372 -35.13 -0.27 -22.71
N LEU A 373 -36.20 -1.05 -22.49
CA LEU A 373 -37.35 -1.10 -23.40
C LEU A 373 -38.12 0.22 -23.46
N ARG A 374 -38.19 0.97 -22.34
CA ARG A 374 -38.84 2.27 -22.30
C ARG A 374 -38.08 3.30 -23.14
N GLU A 375 -36.75 3.28 -23.10
CA GLU A 375 -35.92 4.21 -23.88
C GLU A 375 -35.89 3.85 -25.38
N ALA A 376 -36.03 2.56 -25.73
CA ALA A 376 -36.07 2.12 -27.13
C ALA A 376 -37.14 1.03 -27.40
N PRO A 377 -38.44 1.37 -27.38
CA PRO A 377 -39.52 0.41 -27.57
C PRO A 377 -39.53 -0.20 -28.98
N ALA A 378 -38.97 0.50 -29.97
CA ALA A 378 -38.86 0.02 -31.35
C ALA A 378 -38.02 -1.26 -31.47
N VAL A 379 -37.13 -1.54 -30.51
CA VAL A 379 -36.32 -2.75 -30.50
C VAL A 379 -37.19 -4.01 -30.42
N LEU A 380 -38.38 -3.95 -29.78
CA LEU A 380 -39.33 -5.06 -29.75
C LEU A 380 -39.89 -5.42 -31.13
N LEU A 381 -40.07 -4.43 -32.01
CA LEU A 381 -40.52 -4.67 -33.38
C LEU A 381 -39.42 -5.39 -34.17
N ASN A 382 -38.17 -4.96 -34.01
CA ASN A 382 -37.00 -5.61 -34.62
C ASN A 382 -36.70 -6.99 -34.02
N PHE A 383 -37.15 -7.23 -32.79
CA PHE A 383 -37.08 -8.54 -32.13
C PHE A 383 -38.13 -9.50 -32.70
N ALA A 384 -39.35 -9.02 -32.96
CA ALA A 384 -40.47 -9.85 -33.45
C ALA A 384 -40.39 -10.24 -34.93
N HIS A 385 -39.57 -9.55 -35.74
CA HIS A 385 -39.40 -9.84 -37.18
C HIS A 385 -38.35 -10.94 -37.50
N ARG A 386 -38.07 -11.85 -36.57
CA ARG A 386 -37.23 -13.04 -36.81
C ARG A 386 -37.90 -14.31 -36.33
#